data_AF-A0A839AD10-F1
#
_entry.id   AF-A0A839AD10-F1
#
_cell.length_a   1.000
_cell.length_b   1.000
_cell.length_c   1.000
_cell.angle_alpha   90.00
_cell.angle_beta   90.00
_cell.angle_gamma   90.00
#
_symmetry.space_group_name_H-M   'P 1'
#
loop_
_entity.id
_entity.type
_entity.pdbx_description
1 polymer ?
#
loop_
_entity_poly.entity_id
_entity_poly.type
_entity_poly.pdbx_seq_one_letter_code
_entity_poly.pdbx_strand_id
1 'polypeptide(L)'
;MNTIHAKDTGLPEDAALSAPVFASLINLAGRQRMLSQRAGLFLLQFHALQQAGMPPSDDDIEAFGKTADDFRAAHRTLVEGNRETGIPKLFSGKVRDLLFGTARGNQTIEHFCERCCHYGRLITGGGAYDLAEFLRFVDFIKSDLLKVLQSVVAALEGDFLDFNKRSDERRAAETAAVLSALGQIQKSAHMSRLVAFNAKISSIRAGDYGREFGALTDELKKISDEIGESSKLIVRNISTKVA
;
A
#
# COMPACT_ATOMS: atom_id res chain seq x y z
N MET A 1 -39.90 -0.24 24.91
CA MET A 1 -38.51 -0.62 25.21
C MET A 1 -37.72 -0.55 23.92
N ASN A 2 -36.82 0.41 23.84
CA ASN A 2 -36.10 0.83 22.64
C ASN A 2 -34.73 0.15 22.66
N THR A 3 -34.52 -0.85 21.79
CA THR A 3 -33.22 -1.53 21.68
C THR A 3 -32.45 -0.91 20.53
N ILE A 4 -31.47 -0.08 20.88
CA ILE A 4 -30.54 0.56 19.95
C ILE A 4 -29.63 -0.54 19.39
N HIS A 5 -29.83 -0.93 18.14
CA HIS A 5 -28.83 -1.67 17.39
C HIS A 5 -27.64 -0.74 17.11
N ALA A 6 -26.49 -1.11 17.64
CA ALA A 6 -25.22 -0.46 17.39
C ALA A 6 -24.96 -0.41 15.89
N LYS A 7 -24.80 0.82 15.38
CA LYS A 7 -24.30 1.09 14.04
C LYS A 7 -22.85 0.61 14.01
N ASP A 8 -22.61 -0.40 13.20
CA ASP A 8 -21.30 -0.76 12.68
C ASP A 8 -20.74 0.48 11.96
N THR A 9 -19.90 1.26 12.67
CA THR A 9 -19.19 2.39 12.08
C THR A 9 -18.03 1.84 11.29
N GLY A 10 -18.35 1.32 10.10
CA GLY A 10 -17.38 0.99 9.07
C GLY A 10 -16.56 2.24 8.74
N LEU A 11 -15.36 2.31 9.33
CA LEU A 11 -14.27 3.07 8.75
C LEU A 11 -14.04 2.50 7.35
N PRO A 12 -13.88 3.33 6.29
CA PRO A 12 -13.60 2.83 4.97
C PRO A 12 -12.28 2.06 5.01
N GLU A 13 -12.32 0.76 4.70
CA GLU A 13 -11.15 -0.14 4.66
C GLU A 13 -10.00 0.40 3.78
N ASP A 14 -10.29 1.32 2.86
CA ASP A 14 -9.31 1.96 1.98
C ASP A 14 -8.47 3.08 2.65
N ALA A 15 -8.87 3.64 3.80
CA ALA A 15 -8.19 4.81 4.37
C ALA A 15 -6.81 4.50 4.99
N ALA A 16 -6.48 3.23 5.21
CA ALA A 16 -5.19 2.79 5.77
C ALA A 16 -4.20 2.27 4.71
N LEU A 17 -4.63 2.09 3.47
CA LEU A 17 -3.80 1.54 2.40
C LEU A 17 -3.08 2.65 1.65
N SER A 18 -1.76 2.54 1.57
CA SER A 18 -0.91 3.52 0.92
C SER A 18 0.25 2.83 0.20
N ALA A 19 0.84 3.50 -0.79
CA ALA A 19 2.00 2.97 -1.50
C ALA A 19 3.17 2.56 -0.57
N PRO A 20 3.51 3.32 0.48
CA PRO A 20 4.50 2.89 1.47
C PRO A 20 4.14 1.59 2.20
N VAL A 21 2.86 1.37 2.51
CA VAL A 21 2.39 0.14 3.18
C VAL A 21 2.58 -1.07 2.24
N PHE A 22 2.20 -0.96 0.97
CA PHE A 22 2.44 -2.01 -0.03
C PHE A 22 3.93 -2.31 -0.20
N ALA A 23 4.77 -1.27 -0.34
CA ALA A 23 6.22 -1.44 -0.44
C ALA A 23 6.80 -2.16 0.79
N SER A 24 6.30 -1.83 1.98
CA SER A 24 6.73 -2.46 3.24
C SER A 24 6.36 -3.94 3.28
N LEU A 25 5.16 -4.30 2.82
CA LEU A 25 4.68 -5.68 2.77
C LEU A 25 5.40 -6.53 1.72
N ILE A 26 5.63 -5.98 0.52
CA ILE A 26 6.40 -6.65 -0.54
C ILE A 26 7.82 -6.93 -0.04
N ASN A 27 8.45 -5.95 0.61
CA ASN A 27 9.78 -6.12 1.22
C ASN A 27 9.77 -7.15 2.35
N LEU A 28 8.73 -7.19 3.17
CA LEU A 28 8.57 -8.18 4.25
C LEU A 28 8.48 -9.60 3.68
N ALA A 29 7.62 -9.81 2.68
CA ALA A 29 7.47 -11.11 2.02
C ALA A 29 8.74 -11.50 1.24
N GLY A 30 9.41 -10.55 0.59
CA GLY A 30 10.72 -10.76 -0.03
C GLY A 30 11.79 -11.17 0.98
N ARG A 31 11.78 -10.56 2.17
CA ARG A 31 12.69 -10.92 3.28
C ARG A 31 12.44 -12.35 3.76
N GLN A 32 11.19 -12.80 3.88
CA GLN A 32 10.89 -14.18 4.25
C GLN A 32 11.53 -15.19 3.29
N ARG A 33 11.50 -14.90 1.99
CA ARG A 33 12.17 -15.72 0.98
C ARG A 33 13.67 -15.85 1.26
N MET A 34 14.35 -14.72 1.45
CA MET A 34 15.78 -14.70 1.75
C MET A 34 16.10 -15.45 3.06
N LEU A 35 15.32 -15.20 4.12
CA LEU A 35 15.51 -15.86 5.42
C LEU A 35 15.29 -17.38 5.33
N SER A 36 14.30 -17.85 4.56
CA SER A 36 14.06 -19.29 4.39
C SER A 36 15.24 -20.01 3.73
N GLN A 37 15.83 -19.40 2.70
CA GLN A 37 17.01 -19.95 2.02
C GLN A 37 18.24 -19.89 2.94
N ARG A 38 18.42 -18.78 3.66
CA ARG A 38 19.50 -18.62 4.63
C ARG A 38 19.42 -19.68 5.74
N ALA A 39 18.24 -19.97 6.28
CA ALA A 39 18.04 -21.04 7.24
C ALA A 39 18.41 -22.41 6.66
N GLY A 40 18.04 -22.68 5.41
CA GLY A 40 18.43 -23.92 4.71
C GLY A 40 19.95 -24.05 4.54
N LEU A 41 20.65 -22.95 4.25
CA LEU A 41 22.12 -22.94 4.15
C LEU A 41 22.78 -23.24 5.49
N PHE A 42 22.32 -22.64 6.59
CA PHE A 42 22.83 -22.96 7.92
C PHE A 42 22.63 -24.43 8.28
N LEU A 43 21.45 -24.99 8.00
CA LEU A 43 21.19 -26.41 8.27
C LEU A 43 22.13 -27.33 7.48
N LEU A 44 22.40 -27.02 6.21
CA LEU A 44 23.36 -27.77 5.39
C LEU A 44 24.79 -27.63 5.93
N GLN A 45 25.18 -26.43 6.35
CA GLN A 45 26.49 -26.18 6.95
C GLN A 45 26.65 -26.97 8.25
N PHE A 46 25.65 -26.94 9.13
CA PHE A 46 25.67 -27.69 10.39
C PHE A 46 25.74 -29.19 10.15
N HIS A 47 25.01 -29.71 9.17
CA HIS A 47 25.12 -31.10 8.73
C HIS A 47 26.57 -31.43 8.30
N ALA A 48 27.18 -30.59 7.46
CA ALA A 48 28.54 -30.81 6.97
C ALA A 48 29.59 -30.79 8.10
N LEU A 49 29.45 -29.86 9.05
CA LEU A 49 30.33 -29.78 10.23
C LEU A 49 30.21 -31.05 11.09
N GLN A 50 28.99 -31.52 11.34
CA GLN A 50 28.76 -32.75 12.10
C GLN A 50 29.39 -33.97 11.42
N GLN A 51 29.33 -34.07 10.08
CA GLN A 51 30.01 -35.14 9.33
C GLN A 51 31.55 -35.05 9.43
N ALA A 52 32.09 -33.84 9.57
CA ALA A 52 33.50 -33.62 9.82
C ALA A 52 33.92 -33.82 11.29
N GLY A 53 32.99 -34.18 12.18
CA GLY A 53 33.25 -34.29 13.62
C GLY A 53 33.48 -32.93 14.30
N MET A 54 33.05 -31.84 13.66
CA MET A 54 33.19 -30.48 14.16
C MET A 54 31.84 -29.96 14.65
N PRO A 55 31.75 -29.33 15.83
CA PRO A 55 30.53 -28.66 16.24
C PRO A 55 30.35 -27.33 15.47
N PRO A 56 29.10 -26.88 15.24
CA PRO A 56 28.84 -25.49 14.84
C PRO A 56 29.39 -24.49 15.86
N SER A 57 29.79 -23.30 15.40
CA SER A 57 30.18 -22.21 16.30
C SER A 57 28.95 -21.63 17.01
N ASP A 58 29.13 -21.10 18.22
CA ASP A 58 28.05 -20.43 18.95
C ASP A 58 27.46 -19.25 18.14
N ASP A 59 28.31 -18.51 17.43
CA ASP A 59 27.91 -17.42 16.55
C ASP A 59 26.99 -17.89 15.40
N ASP A 60 27.31 -19.03 14.77
CA ASP A 60 26.46 -19.57 13.71
C ASP A 60 25.11 -20.08 14.26
N ILE A 61 25.13 -20.67 15.46
CA ILE A 61 23.92 -21.13 16.15
C ILE A 61 23.00 -19.95 16.46
N GLU A 62 23.55 -18.87 17.00
CA GLU A 62 22.82 -17.63 17.27
C GLU A 62 22.27 -17.03 15.97
N ALA A 63 23.09 -16.96 14.92
CA ALA A 63 22.69 -16.41 13.63
C ALA A 63 21.58 -17.24 12.96
N PHE A 64 21.61 -18.57 13.09
CA PHE A 64 20.53 -19.45 12.64
C PHE A 64 19.25 -19.21 13.43
N GLY A 65 19.34 -19.17 14.77
CA GLY A 65 18.19 -18.90 15.66
C GLY A 65 17.51 -17.59 15.31
N LYS A 66 18.30 -16.51 15.18
CA LYS A 66 17.82 -15.20 14.76
C LYS A 66 17.16 -15.24 13.38
N THR A 67 17.73 -15.98 12.43
CA THR A 67 17.15 -16.13 11.07
C THR A 67 15.78 -16.78 11.12
N ALA A 68 15.61 -17.84 11.92
CA ALA A 68 14.33 -18.53 12.08
C ALA A 68 13.29 -17.65 12.80
N ASP A 69 13.69 -16.92 13.83
CA ASP A 69 12.82 -16.01 14.57
C ASP A 69 12.39 -14.80 13.73
N ASP A 70 13.32 -14.18 13.00
CA ASP A 70 13.03 -13.08 12.07
C ASP A 70 12.03 -13.53 10.99
N PHE A 71 12.15 -14.78 10.50
CA PHE A 71 11.22 -15.34 9.53
C PHE A 71 9.81 -15.51 10.12
N ARG A 72 9.71 -16.08 11.33
CA ARG A 72 8.44 -16.28 12.02
C ARG A 72 7.76 -14.95 12.37
N ALA A 73 8.54 -13.98 12.85
CA ALA A 73 8.06 -12.64 13.16
C ALA A 73 7.55 -11.92 11.89
N ALA A 74 8.25 -12.07 10.77
CA ALA A 74 7.80 -11.54 9.49
C ALA A 74 6.47 -12.18 9.03
N HIS A 75 6.33 -13.50 9.17
CA HIS A 75 5.07 -14.19 8.86
C HIS A 75 3.92 -13.72 9.74
N ARG A 76 4.14 -13.63 11.05
CA ARG A 76 3.15 -13.11 11.99
C ARG A 76 2.74 -11.69 11.63
N THR A 77 3.69 -10.82 11.33
CA THR A 77 3.42 -9.43 10.93
C THR A 77 2.57 -9.36 9.66
N LEU A 78 2.84 -10.23 8.68
CA LEU A 78 2.04 -10.31 7.45
C LEU A 78 0.58 -10.72 7.73
N VAL A 79 0.36 -11.66 8.65
CA VAL A 79 -0.98 -12.20 8.94
C VAL A 79 -1.76 -11.31 9.93
N GLU A 80 -1.13 -10.92 11.02
CA GLU A 80 -1.77 -10.23 12.15
C GLU A 80 -1.68 -8.70 12.04
N GLY A 81 -0.78 -8.20 11.20
CA GLY A 81 -0.44 -6.78 11.12
C GLY A 81 0.51 -6.34 12.23
N ASN A 82 0.89 -5.06 12.20
CA ASN A 82 1.66 -4.40 13.25
C ASN A 82 1.23 -2.93 13.32
N ARG A 83 0.66 -2.53 14.46
CA ARG A 83 0.15 -1.17 14.67
C ARG A 83 1.26 -0.13 14.77
N GLU A 84 2.42 -0.49 15.33
CA GLU A 84 3.55 0.43 15.50
C GLU A 84 4.18 0.80 14.16
N THR A 85 4.23 -0.15 13.23
CA THR A 85 4.76 0.06 11.87
C THR A 85 3.68 0.42 10.85
N GLY A 86 2.43 0.58 11.29
CA GLY A 86 1.30 0.93 10.43
C GLY A 86 0.90 -0.17 9.43
N ILE A 87 1.36 -1.41 9.63
CA ILE A 87 1.01 -2.54 8.79
C ILE A 87 -0.37 -3.06 9.19
N PRO A 88 -1.38 -3.02 8.31
CA PRO A 88 -2.70 -3.54 8.62
C PRO A 88 -2.69 -5.07 8.74
N LYS A 89 -3.67 -5.61 9.48
CA LYS A 89 -3.95 -7.04 9.47
C LYS A 89 -4.32 -7.50 8.06
N LEU A 90 -4.00 -8.74 7.70
CA LEU A 90 -4.12 -9.31 6.35
C LEU A 90 -5.38 -8.86 5.57
N PHE A 91 -5.19 -7.84 4.73
CA PHE A 91 -6.25 -7.21 3.93
C PHE A 91 -6.36 -7.80 2.53
N SER A 92 -5.26 -8.29 1.96
CA SER A 92 -5.26 -8.87 0.62
C SER A 92 -6.07 -10.17 0.60
N GLY A 93 -7.16 -10.18 -0.16
CA GLY A 93 -7.96 -11.38 -0.42
C GLY A 93 -7.13 -12.46 -1.11
N LYS A 94 -6.31 -12.08 -2.11
CA LYS A 94 -5.44 -13.00 -2.84
C LYS A 94 -4.43 -13.68 -1.91
N VAL A 95 -3.77 -12.93 -1.03
CA VAL A 95 -2.83 -13.51 -0.04
C VAL A 95 -3.56 -14.35 1.00
N ARG A 96 -4.76 -13.93 1.44
CA ARG A 96 -5.59 -14.72 2.37
C ARG A 96 -5.96 -16.07 1.77
N ASP A 97 -6.37 -16.12 0.51
CA ASP A 97 -6.72 -17.36 -0.17
C ASP A 97 -5.50 -18.27 -0.39
N LEU A 98 -4.33 -17.69 -0.69
CA LEU A 98 -3.08 -18.44 -0.80
C LEU A 98 -2.66 -19.08 0.53
N LEU A 99 -2.78 -18.34 1.64
CA LEU A 99 -2.34 -18.82 2.95
C LEU A 99 -3.35 -19.75 3.61
N PHE A 100 -4.63 -19.39 3.59
CA PHE A 100 -5.69 -20.05 4.38
C PHE A 100 -6.75 -20.75 3.53
N GLY A 101 -6.70 -20.62 2.20
CA GLY A 101 -7.57 -21.33 1.28
C GLY A 101 -7.08 -22.76 0.97
N THR A 102 -7.46 -23.26 -0.19
CA THR A 102 -7.19 -24.66 -0.62
C THR A 102 -5.71 -24.95 -0.81
N ALA A 103 -4.91 -23.94 -1.15
CA ALA A 103 -3.46 -24.05 -1.30
C ALA A 103 -2.72 -24.24 0.03
N ARG A 104 -3.38 -23.96 1.17
CA ARG A 104 -2.87 -24.20 2.53
C ARG A 104 -1.45 -23.64 2.78
N GLY A 105 -1.10 -22.50 2.16
CA GLY A 105 0.24 -21.93 2.27
C GLY A 105 0.70 -21.65 3.70
N ASN A 106 -0.22 -21.34 4.62
CA ASN A 106 0.10 -21.18 6.03
C ASN A 106 0.62 -22.49 6.65
N GLN A 107 0.06 -23.64 6.28
CA GLN A 107 0.53 -24.94 6.78
C GLN A 107 1.94 -25.25 6.28
N THR A 108 2.25 -24.89 5.03
CA THR A 108 3.61 -24.99 4.46
C THR A 108 4.61 -24.14 5.26
N ILE A 109 4.23 -22.92 5.63
CA ILE A 109 5.08 -22.00 6.39
C ILE A 109 5.25 -22.46 7.85
N GLU A 110 4.19 -22.95 8.50
CA GLU A 110 4.28 -23.51 9.85
C GLU A 110 5.13 -24.78 9.87
N HIS A 111 4.97 -25.66 8.88
CA HIS A 111 5.81 -26.86 8.74
C HIS A 111 7.29 -26.49 8.62
N PHE A 112 7.63 -25.47 7.83
CA PHE A 112 8.99 -24.95 7.78
C PHE A 112 9.50 -24.50 9.15
N CYS A 113 8.72 -23.70 9.88
CA CYS A 113 9.09 -23.21 11.22
C CYS A 113 9.34 -24.37 12.21
N GLU A 114 8.47 -25.36 12.23
CA GLU A 114 8.58 -26.54 13.09
C GLU A 114 9.83 -27.36 12.78
N ARG A 115 10.06 -27.65 11.50
CA ARG A 115 11.21 -28.45 11.05
C ARG A 115 12.54 -27.73 11.21
N CYS A 116 12.59 -26.41 10.99
CA CYS A 116 13.77 -25.61 11.30
C CYS A 116 14.12 -25.68 12.80
N CYS A 117 13.14 -25.51 13.69
CA CYS A 117 13.39 -25.66 15.14
C CYS A 117 13.79 -27.09 15.53
N HIS A 118 13.22 -28.09 14.87
CA HIS A 118 13.55 -29.49 15.11
C HIS A 118 15.01 -29.81 14.72
N TYR A 119 15.39 -29.55 13.47
CA TYR A 119 16.75 -29.83 12.98
C TYR A 119 17.80 -28.95 13.62
N GLY A 120 17.49 -27.68 13.88
CA GLY A 120 18.37 -26.78 14.62
C GLY A 120 18.77 -27.37 15.96
N ARG A 121 17.79 -27.79 16.79
CA ARG A 121 18.07 -28.39 18.10
C ARG A 121 18.80 -29.72 18.02
N LEU A 122 18.43 -30.58 17.06
CA LEU A 122 19.10 -31.87 16.90
C LEU A 122 20.57 -31.70 16.52
N ILE A 123 20.87 -30.87 15.52
CA ILE A 123 22.25 -30.75 15.03
C ILE A 123 23.13 -30.03 16.06
N THR A 124 22.64 -28.96 16.69
CA THR A 124 23.42 -28.24 17.72
C THR A 124 23.60 -29.07 19.00
N GLY A 125 22.66 -29.96 19.31
CA GLY A 125 22.78 -30.93 20.40
C GLY A 125 23.61 -32.18 20.07
N GLY A 126 24.18 -32.28 18.87
CA GLY A 126 24.93 -33.47 18.42
C GLY A 126 24.06 -34.72 18.22
N GLY A 127 22.74 -34.55 18.13
CA GLY A 127 21.78 -35.63 17.92
C GLY A 127 21.86 -36.24 16.52
N ALA A 128 21.50 -37.51 16.43
CA ALA A 128 21.31 -38.18 15.15
C ALA A 128 19.94 -37.83 14.55
N TYR A 129 19.86 -37.82 13.22
CA TYR A 129 18.63 -37.64 12.45
C TYR A 129 18.68 -38.50 11.18
N ASP A 130 17.50 -38.80 10.63
CA ASP A 130 17.41 -39.44 9.33
C ASP A 130 17.87 -38.46 8.23
N LEU A 131 18.97 -38.82 7.55
CA LEU A 131 19.54 -38.04 6.45
C LEU A 131 18.56 -37.92 5.28
N ALA A 132 17.83 -38.98 4.96
CA ALA A 132 16.87 -38.95 3.85
C ALA A 132 15.72 -37.97 4.16
N GLU A 133 15.25 -37.94 5.41
CA GLU A 133 14.24 -36.98 5.85
C GLU A 133 14.78 -35.54 5.85
N PHE A 134 16.03 -35.35 6.27
CA PHE A 134 16.70 -34.05 6.26
C PHE A 134 16.84 -33.50 4.83
N LEU A 135 17.32 -34.32 3.90
CA LEU A 135 17.45 -33.91 2.51
C LEU A 135 16.10 -33.61 1.85
N ARG A 136 15.04 -34.36 2.17
CA ARG A 136 13.67 -34.03 1.75
C ARG A 136 13.22 -32.67 2.29
N PHE A 137 13.55 -32.34 3.53
CA PHE A 137 13.24 -31.03 4.09
C PHE A 137 14.01 -29.89 3.41
N VAL A 138 15.29 -30.10 3.12
CA VAL A 138 16.08 -29.12 2.35
C VAL A 138 15.53 -28.92 0.95
N ASP A 139 15.06 -29.99 0.29
CA ASP A 139 14.38 -29.89 -1.01
C ASP A 139 13.08 -29.10 -0.90
N PHE A 140 12.24 -29.41 0.09
CA PHE A 140 11.00 -28.69 0.41
C PHE A 140 11.20 -27.16 0.56
N ILE A 141 12.30 -26.73 1.19
CA ILE A 141 12.65 -25.29 1.31
C ILE A 141 12.83 -24.65 -0.07
N LYS A 142 13.46 -25.36 -1.01
CA LYS A 142 13.80 -24.88 -2.36
C LYS A 142 12.65 -25.02 -3.35
N SER A 143 11.72 -25.94 -3.09
CA SER A 143 10.59 -26.24 -3.97
C SER A 143 9.30 -25.64 -3.42
N ASP A 144 8.60 -26.35 -2.53
CA ASP A 144 7.25 -26.01 -2.09
C ASP A 144 7.18 -24.70 -1.31
N LEU A 145 8.07 -24.49 -0.34
CA LEU A 145 8.08 -23.26 0.47
C LEU A 145 8.38 -22.04 -0.40
N LEU A 146 9.38 -22.15 -1.28
CA LEU A 146 9.78 -21.06 -2.16
C LEU A 146 8.65 -20.66 -3.11
N LYS A 147 7.91 -21.64 -3.65
CA LYS A 147 6.72 -21.39 -4.48
C LYS A 147 5.65 -20.61 -3.71
N VAL A 148 5.32 -21.02 -2.48
CA VAL A 148 4.33 -20.31 -1.65
C VAL A 148 4.78 -18.87 -1.39
N LEU A 149 6.03 -18.65 -0.96
CA LEU A 149 6.56 -17.31 -0.69
C LEU A 149 6.62 -16.45 -1.96
N GLN A 150 6.88 -17.04 -3.12
CA GLN A 150 6.83 -16.33 -4.40
C GLN A 150 5.42 -15.92 -4.79
N SER A 151 4.43 -16.81 -4.60
CA SER A 151 3.02 -16.49 -4.85
C SER A 151 2.51 -15.37 -3.93
N VAL A 152 2.95 -15.34 -2.66
CA VAL A 152 2.60 -14.25 -1.73
C VAL A 152 3.15 -12.90 -2.23
N VAL A 153 4.41 -12.85 -2.65
CA VAL A 153 5.00 -11.61 -3.21
C VAL A 153 4.26 -11.17 -4.47
N ALA A 154 4.02 -12.09 -5.41
CA ALA A 154 3.31 -11.79 -6.65
C ALA A 154 1.87 -11.29 -6.40
N ALA A 155 1.17 -11.85 -5.40
CA ALA A 155 -0.15 -11.39 -5.02
C ALA A 155 -0.13 -9.95 -4.48
N LEU A 156 0.85 -9.62 -3.62
CA LEU A 156 1.02 -8.26 -3.08
C LEU A 156 1.42 -7.24 -4.17
N GLU A 157 2.29 -7.62 -5.11
CA GLU A 157 2.63 -6.79 -6.27
C GLU A 157 1.43 -6.54 -7.18
N GLY A 158 0.61 -7.57 -7.41
CA GLY A 158 -0.64 -7.44 -8.15
C GLY A 158 -1.63 -6.49 -7.47
N ASP A 159 -1.80 -6.60 -6.15
CA ASP A 159 -2.67 -5.70 -5.40
C ASP A 159 -2.15 -4.25 -5.40
N PHE A 160 -0.84 -4.06 -5.37
CA PHE A 160 -0.22 -2.74 -5.49
C PHE A 160 -0.47 -2.12 -6.87
N LEU A 161 -0.38 -2.91 -7.95
CA LEU A 161 -0.70 -2.46 -9.29
C LEU A 161 -2.18 -2.05 -9.40
N ASP A 162 -3.09 -2.88 -8.86
CA ASP A 162 -4.53 -2.59 -8.81
C ASP A 162 -4.83 -1.33 -7.98
N PHE A 163 -4.09 -1.09 -6.90
CA PHE A 163 -4.18 0.14 -6.09
C PHE A 163 -3.73 1.37 -6.88
N ASN A 164 -2.55 1.33 -7.53
CA ASN A 164 -2.05 2.47 -8.30
C ASN A 164 -2.98 2.83 -9.45
N LYS A 165 -3.47 1.82 -10.18
CA LYS A 165 -4.43 2.05 -11.27
C LYS A 165 -5.69 2.78 -10.78
N ARG A 166 -6.30 2.30 -9.68
CA ARG A 166 -7.47 2.96 -9.07
C ARG A 166 -7.16 4.38 -8.58
N SER A 167 -5.97 4.58 -8.01
CA SER A 167 -5.51 5.90 -7.55
C SER A 167 -5.36 6.89 -8.71
N ASP A 168 -4.78 6.45 -9.82
CA ASP A 168 -4.58 7.28 -11.01
C ASP A 168 -5.90 7.58 -11.72
N GLU A 169 -6.80 6.60 -11.85
CA GLU A 169 -8.16 6.81 -12.35
C GLU A 169 -8.92 7.83 -11.50
N ARG A 170 -8.77 7.75 -10.17
CA ARG A 170 -9.40 8.69 -9.25
C ARG A 170 -8.82 10.10 -9.38
N ARG A 171 -7.50 10.23 -9.45
CA ARG A 171 -6.83 11.54 -9.68
C ARG A 171 -7.25 12.15 -11.01
N ALA A 172 -7.37 11.35 -12.06
CA ALA A 172 -7.83 11.81 -13.36
C ALA A 172 -9.29 12.31 -13.29
N ALA A 173 -10.17 11.56 -12.62
CA ALA A 173 -11.56 11.95 -12.43
C ALA A 173 -11.70 13.25 -11.59
N GLU A 174 -10.95 13.36 -10.49
CA GLU A 174 -10.90 14.56 -9.65
C GLU A 174 -10.38 15.77 -10.44
N THR A 175 -9.33 15.59 -11.23
CA THR A 175 -8.78 16.64 -12.10
C THR A 175 -9.82 17.09 -13.13
N ALA A 176 -10.53 16.15 -13.78
CA ALA A 176 -11.59 16.47 -14.74
C ALA A 176 -12.75 17.23 -14.08
N ALA A 177 -13.14 16.85 -12.87
CA ALA A 177 -14.18 17.55 -12.11
C ALA A 177 -13.79 19.00 -11.78
N VAL A 178 -12.53 19.21 -11.34
CA VAL A 178 -11.99 20.55 -11.07
C VAL A 178 -11.98 21.42 -12.34
N LEU A 179 -11.51 20.88 -13.47
CA LEU A 179 -11.50 21.60 -14.74
C LEU A 179 -12.92 21.97 -15.21
N SER A 180 -13.89 21.07 -15.03
CA SER A 180 -15.30 21.33 -15.33
C SER A 180 -15.86 22.49 -14.50
N ALA A 181 -15.60 22.48 -13.18
CA ALA A 181 -16.03 23.55 -12.27
C ALA A 181 -15.40 24.91 -12.64
N LEU A 182 -14.10 24.93 -12.99
CA LEU A 182 -13.42 26.14 -13.45
C LEU A 182 -14.03 26.66 -14.76
N GLY A 183 -14.41 25.78 -15.68
CA GLY A 183 -15.13 26.16 -16.90
C GLY A 183 -16.49 26.80 -16.62
N GLN A 184 -17.23 26.32 -15.61
CA GLN A 184 -18.48 26.95 -15.16
C GLN A 184 -18.23 28.33 -14.53
N ILE A 185 -17.19 28.47 -13.70
CA ILE A 185 -16.80 29.75 -13.09
C ILE A 185 -16.46 30.78 -14.17
N GLN A 186 -15.70 30.38 -15.20
CA GLN A 186 -15.37 31.26 -16.33
C GLN A 186 -16.62 31.72 -17.09
N LYS A 187 -17.58 30.82 -17.34
CA LYS A 187 -18.86 31.18 -17.95
C LYS A 187 -19.64 32.18 -17.10
N SER A 188 -19.74 31.93 -15.78
CA SER A 188 -20.42 32.84 -14.85
C SER A 188 -19.75 34.22 -14.79
N ALA A 189 -18.42 34.27 -14.71
CA ALA A 189 -17.67 35.53 -14.73
C ALA A 189 -17.90 36.31 -16.04
N HIS A 190 -17.94 35.61 -17.19
CA HIS A 190 -18.25 36.23 -18.48
C HIS A 190 -19.68 36.81 -18.51
N MET A 191 -20.67 36.07 -18.00
CA MET A 191 -22.05 36.56 -17.90
C MET A 191 -22.16 37.77 -16.97
N SER A 192 -21.52 37.75 -15.80
CA SER A 192 -21.46 38.89 -14.88
C SER A 192 -20.86 40.13 -15.54
N ARG A 193 -19.80 39.95 -16.36
CA ARG A 193 -19.20 41.03 -17.15
C ARG A 193 -20.17 41.63 -18.16
N LEU A 194 -20.97 40.81 -18.85
CA LEU A 194 -22.00 41.28 -19.80
C LEU A 194 -23.13 42.04 -19.08
N VAL A 195 -23.59 41.53 -17.93
CA VAL A 195 -24.61 42.20 -17.12
C VAL A 195 -24.10 43.55 -16.61
N ALA A 196 -22.87 43.59 -16.09
CA ALA A 196 -22.22 44.83 -15.69
C ALA A 196 -22.12 45.79 -16.88
N PHE A 197 -21.69 45.33 -18.05
CA PHE A 197 -21.65 46.18 -19.25
C PHE A 197 -23.02 46.81 -19.60
N ASN A 198 -24.10 46.02 -19.60
CA ASN A 198 -25.46 46.51 -19.85
C ASN A 198 -25.95 47.48 -18.76
N ALA A 199 -25.62 47.20 -17.50
CA ALA A 199 -25.91 48.07 -16.37
C ALA A 199 -25.18 49.42 -16.50
N LYS A 200 -23.94 49.43 -17.01
CA LYS A 200 -23.15 50.64 -17.23
C LYS A 200 -23.77 51.54 -18.29
N ILE A 201 -24.23 50.95 -19.39
CA ILE A 201 -24.96 51.71 -20.43
C ILE A 201 -26.21 52.36 -19.83
N SER A 202 -26.95 51.60 -19.02
CA SER A 202 -28.17 52.10 -18.37
C SER A 202 -27.86 53.22 -17.36
N SER A 203 -26.74 53.11 -16.62
CA SER A 203 -26.29 54.13 -15.68
C SER A 203 -25.93 55.44 -16.38
N ILE A 204 -25.25 55.36 -17.54
CA ILE A 204 -24.94 56.54 -18.37
C ILE A 204 -26.22 57.18 -18.89
N ARG A 205 -27.18 56.36 -19.34
CA ARG A 205 -28.46 56.83 -19.88
C ARG A 205 -29.34 57.53 -18.84
N ALA A 206 -29.24 57.12 -17.57
CA ALA A 206 -29.95 57.74 -16.45
C ALA A 206 -29.33 59.08 -16.00
N GLY A 207 -28.20 59.49 -16.56
CA GLY A 207 -27.53 60.75 -16.25
C GLY A 207 -27.15 60.84 -14.77
N ASP A 208 -27.57 61.92 -14.11
CA ASP A 208 -27.21 62.20 -12.72
C ASP A 208 -27.72 61.14 -11.73
N TYR A 209 -28.86 60.53 -12.01
CA TYR A 209 -29.46 59.48 -11.19
C TYR A 209 -28.73 58.12 -11.29
N GLY A 210 -27.81 57.97 -12.26
CA GLY A 210 -27.10 56.72 -12.51
C GLY A 210 -25.67 56.64 -11.96
N ARG A 211 -25.15 57.70 -11.30
CA ARG A 211 -23.72 57.75 -10.92
C ARG A 211 -23.30 56.63 -9.97
N GLU A 212 -24.03 56.42 -8.88
CA GLU A 212 -23.69 55.39 -7.88
C GLU A 212 -23.81 53.97 -8.47
N PHE A 213 -24.85 53.73 -9.26
CA PHE A 213 -25.04 52.47 -9.97
C PHE A 213 -23.92 52.21 -10.99
N GLY A 214 -23.44 53.26 -11.66
CA GLY A 214 -22.31 53.20 -12.57
C GLY A 214 -20.98 52.85 -11.90
N ALA A 215 -20.77 53.28 -10.65
CA ALA A 215 -19.57 52.95 -9.87
C ALA A 215 -19.60 51.48 -9.40
N LEU A 216 -20.74 51.01 -8.89
CA LEU A 216 -20.95 49.60 -8.51
C LEU A 216 -20.71 48.65 -9.70
N THR A 217 -21.13 49.09 -10.88
CA THR A 217 -20.97 48.34 -12.12
C THR A 217 -19.50 48.18 -12.55
N ASP A 218 -18.68 49.22 -12.37
CA ASP A 218 -17.24 49.15 -12.65
C ASP A 218 -16.54 48.16 -11.71
N GLU A 219 -16.92 48.15 -10.44
CA GLU A 219 -16.38 47.20 -9.46
C GLU A 219 -16.78 45.75 -9.79
N LEU A 220 -18.03 45.52 -10.19
CA LEU A 220 -18.50 44.20 -10.65
C LEU A 220 -17.73 43.69 -11.88
N LYS A 221 -17.41 44.58 -12.83
CA LYS A 221 -16.59 44.24 -13.99
C LYS A 221 -15.19 43.81 -13.56
N LYS A 222 -14.55 44.58 -12.68
CA LYS A 222 -13.20 44.30 -12.17
C LYS A 222 -13.14 42.94 -11.46
N ILE A 223 -14.10 42.66 -10.57
CA ILE A 223 -14.22 41.35 -9.90
C ILE A 223 -14.37 40.21 -10.92
N SER A 224 -15.21 40.42 -11.94
CA SER A 224 -15.42 39.42 -13.00
C SER A 224 -14.14 39.15 -13.81
N ASP A 225 -13.33 40.18 -14.05
CA ASP A 225 -12.03 40.06 -14.71
C ASP A 225 -11.04 39.27 -13.85
N GLU A 226 -10.94 39.59 -12.56
CA GLU A 226 -10.05 38.91 -11.60
C GLU A 226 -10.41 37.43 -11.41
N ILE A 227 -11.70 37.08 -11.35
CA ILE A 227 -12.16 35.68 -11.27
C ILE A 227 -11.78 34.90 -12.53
N GLY A 228 -11.95 35.52 -13.71
CA GLY A 228 -11.61 34.92 -14.99
C GLY A 228 -10.13 34.60 -15.12
N GLU A 229 -9.27 35.56 -14.76
CA GLU A 229 -7.81 35.38 -14.79
C GLU A 229 -7.34 34.37 -13.74
N SER A 230 -7.86 34.43 -12.51
CA SER A 230 -7.55 33.45 -11.45
C SER A 230 -7.90 32.03 -11.88
N SER A 231 -9.05 31.84 -12.53
CA SER A 231 -9.46 30.52 -13.04
C SER A 231 -8.51 29.99 -14.12
N LYS A 232 -8.05 30.85 -15.04
CA LYS A 232 -7.07 30.48 -16.08
C LYS A 232 -5.72 30.07 -15.48
N LEU A 233 -5.25 30.77 -14.44
CA LEU A 233 -4.02 30.45 -13.74
C LEU A 233 -4.09 29.07 -13.07
N ILE A 234 -5.22 28.74 -12.43
CA ILE A 234 -5.44 27.42 -11.82
C ILE A 234 -5.39 26.33 -12.88
N VAL A 235 -6.08 26.50 -14.02
CA VAL A 235 -6.04 25.54 -15.14
C VAL A 235 -4.61 25.32 -15.62
N ARG A 236 -3.85 26.41 -15.85
CA ARG A 236 -2.46 26.32 -16.32
C ARG A 236 -1.57 25.52 -15.35
N ASN A 237 -1.68 25.78 -14.04
CA ASN A 237 -0.88 25.12 -13.02
C ASN A 237 -1.21 23.62 -12.89
N ILE A 238 -2.48 23.25 -13.05
CA ILE A 238 -2.92 21.85 -13.04
C ILE A 238 -2.37 21.13 -14.27
N SER A 239 -2.49 21.70 -15.47
CA SER A 239 -1.98 21.09 -16.70
C SER A 239 -0.46 20.89 -16.71
N THR A 240 0.31 21.79 -16.08
CA THR A 240 1.77 21.63 -15.94
C THR A 240 2.20 20.57 -14.93
N LYS A 241 1.33 20.15 -14.01
CA LYS A 241 1.64 19.07 -13.04
C LYS A 241 1.28 17.67 -13.54
N VAL A 242 0.52 17.58 -14.63
CA VAL A 242 0.04 16.33 -15.23
C VAL A 242 0.91 15.90 -16.42
N ALA A 243 1.78 16.79 -16.93
CA ALA A 243 2.78 16.52 -17.97
C ALA A 243 4.15 16.21 -17.36
#